data_AF-A0A2V1D0N6-F1
#
_entry.id   AF-A0A2V1D0N6-F1
#
_cell.length_a   1.000
_cell.length_b   1.000
_cell.length_c   1.000
_cell.angle_alpha   90.00
_cell.angle_beta   90.00
_cell.angle_gamma   90.00
#
_symmetry.space_group_name_H-M   'P 1'
#
loop_
_entity.id
_entity.type
_entity.pdbx_description
1 polymer ?
#
loop_
_entity_poly.entity_id
_entity_poly.type
_entity_poly.pdbx_seq_one_letter_code
_entity_poly.pdbx_strand_id
1 'polypeptide(L)'
;MASEADSSLLTDTLDSIESSSIQKDKSLRSPIHQYSRQPNDNEPKLDGKGRKIIYCSKCSYGASATTNLRNHLKSKHQIVLVVSDSSTKVAACEKLKQLYDEASAENSTAKFDSYVLKKVLNKDVIEQCRYHRGVHTKVRVRKR
;
A
#
# COMPACT_ATOMS: atom_id res chain seq x y z
N MET A 1 23.05 -45.25 -3.95
CA MET A 1 23.35 -44.14 -3.02
C MET A 1 22.62 -42.91 -3.53
N ALA A 2 21.38 -42.70 -3.08
CA ALA A 2 20.59 -41.53 -3.44
C ALA A 2 20.79 -40.49 -2.34
N SER A 3 21.34 -39.34 -2.71
CA SER A 3 21.57 -38.21 -1.80
C SER A 3 20.28 -37.42 -1.68
N GLU A 4 19.68 -37.45 -0.50
CA GLU A 4 18.55 -36.61 -0.11
C GLU A 4 19.11 -35.23 0.25
N ALA A 5 18.76 -34.19 -0.51
CA ALA A 5 19.14 -32.82 -0.22
C ALA A 5 18.03 -32.14 0.60
N ASP A 6 18.39 -31.72 1.80
CA ASP A 6 17.55 -31.05 2.80
C ASP A 6 16.78 -29.84 2.24
N SER A 7 15.45 -29.94 2.26
CA SER A 7 14.50 -28.88 1.86
C SER A 7 14.07 -27.98 3.03
N SER A 8 14.84 -27.92 4.12
CA SER A 8 14.42 -27.29 5.39
C SER A 8 14.90 -25.85 5.60
N LEU A 9 15.75 -25.28 4.73
CA LEU A 9 16.42 -24.00 5.00
C LEU A 9 15.64 -22.72 4.63
N LEU A 10 14.46 -22.83 4.00
CA LEU A 10 13.74 -21.65 3.49
C LEU A 10 12.73 -21.04 4.47
N THR A 11 12.40 -21.71 5.58
CA THR A 11 11.36 -21.22 6.51
C THR A 11 11.90 -20.35 7.65
N ASP A 12 13.15 -20.54 8.05
CA ASP A 12 13.69 -19.90 9.26
C ASP A 12 14.12 -18.43 9.02
N THR A 13 14.28 -18.01 7.77
CA THR A 13 14.73 -16.64 7.42
C THR A 13 13.61 -15.59 7.43
N LEU A 14 12.34 -16.01 7.51
CA LEU A 14 11.18 -15.10 7.56
C LEU A 14 10.85 -14.63 8.99
N ASP A 15 11.24 -15.40 10.01
CA ASP A 15 10.97 -15.07 11.42
C ASP A 15 12.09 -14.24 12.07
N SER A 16 13.30 -14.20 11.49
CA SER A 16 14.42 -13.36 11.96
C SER A 16 14.44 -11.94 11.39
N ILE A 17 13.28 -11.28 11.24
CA ILE A 17 13.23 -9.84 10.95
C ILE A 17 13.67 -9.09 12.21
N GLU A 18 14.97 -9.13 12.50
CA GLU A 18 15.58 -8.26 13.48
C GLU A 18 15.43 -6.81 13.01
N SER A 19 14.73 -6.06 13.85
CA SER A 19 14.57 -4.62 13.75
C SER A 19 15.92 -3.95 13.96
N SER A 20 16.72 -3.86 12.90
CA SER A 20 17.91 -3.01 12.89
C SER A 20 17.44 -1.56 13.00
N SER A 21 17.86 -0.94 14.08
CA SER A 21 17.54 0.41 14.53
C SER A 21 18.17 1.45 13.60
N ILE A 22 17.54 1.69 12.46
CA ILE A 22 17.90 2.80 11.57
C ILE A 22 17.55 4.09 12.31
N GLN A 23 18.58 4.89 12.59
CA GLN A 23 18.46 6.17 13.25
C GLN A 23 17.45 7.05 12.49
N LYS A 24 16.45 7.54 13.24
CA LYS A 24 15.33 8.32 12.73
C LYS A 24 15.84 9.64 12.15
N ASP A 25 16.12 9.65 10.86
CA ASP A 25 16.37 10.89 10.15
C ASP A 25 15.07 11.71 10.15
N LYS A 26 15.09 12.86 10.83
CA LYS A 26 13.90 13.68 11.15
C LYS A 26 13.36 14.46 9.93
N SER A 27 13.73 14.07 8.70
CA SER A 27 13.62 14.92 7.52
C SER A 27 12.88 14.25 6.34
N LEU A 28 11.66 13.79 6.55
CA LEU A 28 10.72 13.57 5.45
C LEU A 28 9.39 14.27 5.76
N ARG A 29 9.46 15.59 5.98
CA ARG A 29 8.25 16.41 5.87
C ARG A 29 7.73 16.23 4.45
N SER A 30 6.47 15.80 4.32
CA SER A 30 5.86 15.58 3.02
C SER A 30 6.07 16.82 2.12
N PRO A 31 6.42 16.65 0.82
CA PRO A 31 6.71 17.76 -0.09
C PRO A 31 5.51 18.72 -0.28
N ILE A 32 4.33 18.29 0.16
CA ILE A 32 3.09 19.08 0.21
C ILE A 32 3.26 20.38 1.02
N HIS A 33 4.08 20.38 2.07
CA HIS A 33 4.25 21.56 2.91
C HIS A 33 4.91 22.73 2.17
N GLN A 34 5.71 22.49 1.12
CA GLN A 34 6.29 23.54 0.29
C GLN A 34 5.22 24.34 -0.47
N TYR A 35 4.10 23.70 -0.79
CA TYR A 35 2.99 24.31 -1.51
C TYR A 35 1.86 24.76 -0.57
N SER A 36 2.10 24.71 0.73
CA SER A 36 1.12 25.06 1.76
C SER A 36 1.41 26.46 2.32
N ARG A 37 0.37 27.25 2.58
CA ARG A 37 0.45 28.54 3.29
C ARG A 37 -0.27 28.50 4.63
N GLN A 38 0.00 29.50 5.48
CA GLN A 38 -0.76 29.71 6.70
C GLN A 38 -2.14 30.33 6.39
N PRO A 39 -3.17 30.04 7.21
CA PRO A 39 -4.48 30.69 7.09
C PRO A 39 -4.36 32.19 7.34
N ASN A 40 -5.11 32.98 6.56
CA ASN A 40 -5.29 34.40 6.82
C ASN A 40 -6.26 34.62 7.99
N ASP A 41 -6.35 35.84 8.52
CA ASP A 41 -7.22 36.14 9.67
C ASP A 41 -8.71 35.85 9.41
N ASN A 42 -9.14 35.97 8.15
CA ASN A 42 -10.51 35.71 7.71
C ASN A 42 -10.77 34.22 7.38
N GLU A 43 -9.80 33.33 7.56
CA GLU A 43 -9.89 31.93 7.19
C GLU A 43 -9.86 31.01 8.43
N PRO A 44 -10.69 29.96 8.48
CA PRO A 44 -10.73 29.05 9.61
C PRO A 44 -9.43 28.23 9.73
N LYS A 45 -8.86 28.17 10.93
CA LYS A 45 -7.64 27.38 11.19
C LYS A 45 -7.92 25.87 11.26
N LEU A 46 -9.13 25.50 11.68
CA LEU A 46 -9.56 24.14 11.92
C LEU A 46 -10.85 23.86 11.12
N ASP A 47 -11.02 22.61 10.69
CA ASP A 47 -12.29 22.15 10.14
C ASP A 47 -13.34 21.92 11.25
N GLY A 48 -14.60 21.66 10.88
CA GLY A 48 -15.67 21.37 11.84
C GLY A 48 -15.45 20.11 12.70
N LYS A 49 -14.36 19.37 12.48
CA LYS A 49 -13.94 18.20 13.28
C LYS A 49 -12.67 18.47 14.10
N GLY A 50 -12.19 19.71 14.14
CA GLY A 50 -11.00 20.10 14.89
C GLY A 50 -9.65 19.75 14.23
N ARG A 51 -9.65 19.36 12.94
CA ARG A 51 -8.41 19.06 12.19
C ARG A 51 -7.87 20.34 11.55
N LYS A 52 -6.55 20.50 11.56
CA LYS A 52 -5.88 21.65 10.94
C LYS A 52 -6.14 21.72 9.43
N ILE A 53 -6.58 22.88 8.96
CA ILE A 53 -6.75 23.14 7.53
C ILE A 53 -5.40 23.55 6.94
N ILE A 54 -5.06 22.94 5.80
CA ILE A 54 -3.88 23.24 5.01
C ILE A 54 -4.33 24.01 3.77
N TYR A 55 -3.83 25.23 3.63
CA TYR A 55 -4.17 26.12 2.53
C TYR A 55 -3.15 26.02 1.40
N CYS A 56 -3.61 26.12 0.16
CA CYS A 56 -2.73 26.21 -1.00
C CYS A 56 -2.02 27.56 -1.04
N SER A 57 -0.72 27.57 -1.37
CA SER A 57 0.06 28.79 -1.61
C SER A 57 -0.37 29.54 -2.87
N LYS A 58 -0.89 28.83 -3.88
CA LYS A 58 -1.22 29.40 -5.19
C LYS A 58 -2.68 29.87 -5.32
N CYS A 59 -3.57 29.48 -4.39
CA CYS A 59 -4.97 29.88 -4.42
C CYS A 59 -5.63 29.80 -3.02
N SER A 60 -6.88 30.24 -2.92
CA SER A 60 -7.65 30.24 -1.66
C SER A 60 -8.24 28.87 -1.27
N TYR A 61 -7.81 27.79 -1.92
CA TYR A 61 -8.28 26.44 -1.58
C TYR A 61 -7.67 25.95 -0.26
N GLY A 62 -8.51 25.44 0.64
CA GLY A 62 -8.11 24.84 1.91
C GLY A 62 -8.67 23.43 2.07
N ALA A 63 -7.87 22.51 2.59
CA ALA A 63 -8.31 21.15 2.88
C ALA A 63 -7.72 20.64 4.20
N SER A 64 -8.47 19.81 4.94
CA SER A 64 -7.98 19.19 6.17
C SER A 64 -7.17 17.91 5.95
N ALA A 65 -7.14 17.38 4.73
CA ALA A 65 -6.36 16.20 4.36
C ALA A 65 -5.30 16.52 3.30
N THR A 66 -4.09 16.01 3.49
CA THR A 66 -2.95 16.18 2.57
C THR A 66 -3.20 15.54 1.20
N THR A 67 -3.97 14.44 1.15
CA THR A 67 -4.40 13.78 -0.09
C THR A 67 -5.27 14.69 -0.95
N ASN A 68 -6.22 15.40 -0.33
CA ASN A 68 -7.10 16.35 -1.02
C ASN A 68 -6.29 17.51 -1.60
N LEU A 69 -5.34 18.04 -0.81
CA LEU A 69 -4.46 19.10 -1.30
C LEU A 69 -3.57 18.63 -2.45
N ARG A 70 -3.05 17.40 -2.41
CA ARG A 70 -2.28 16.81 -3.52
C ARG A 70 -3.11 16.70 -4.80
N ASN A 71 -4.36 16.24 -4.70
CA ASN A 71 -5.27 16.13 -5.84
C ASN A 71 -5.66 17.50 -6.40
N HIS A 72 -5.82 18.49 -5.51
CA HIS A 72 -6.02 19.87 -5.91
C HIS A 72 -4.81 20.43 -6.67
N LEU A 73 -3.60 20.24 -6.15
CA LEU A 73 -2.37 20.67 -6.82
C LEU A 73 -2.21 20.00 -8.20
N LYS A 74 -2.59 18.72 -8.33
CA LYS A 74 -2.56 18.00 -9.61
C LYS A 74 -3.58 18.54 -10.62
N SER A 75 -4.81 18.82 -10.19
CA SER A 75 -5.89 19.22 -11.11
C SER A 75 -5.89 20.71 -11.45
N LYS A 76 -5.67 21.59 -10.47
CA LYS A 76 -5.72 23.04 -10.65
C LYS A 76 -4.36 23.65 -10.99
N HIS A 77 -3.28 23.08 -10.47
CA HIS A 77 -1.95 23.64 -10.64
C HIS A 77 -1.00 22.75 -11.45
N GLN A 78 -1.46 21.58 -11.90
CA GLN A 78 -0.67 20.60 -12.66
C GLN A 78 0.63 20.19 -11.95
N ILE A 79 0.69 20.32 -10.62
CA ILE A 79 1.84 19.93 -9.80
C ILE A 79 1.64 18.49 -9.34
N VAL A 80 2.51 17.59 -9.80
CA VAL A 80 2.53 16.19 -9.36
C VAL A 80 3.57 16.05 -8.26
N LEU A 81 3.11 15.77 -7.04
CA LEU A 81 4.00 15.50 -5.91
C LEU A 81 4.32 14.01 -5.87
N VAL A 82 5.56 13.65 -6.16
CA VAL A 82 6.07 12.29 -5.97
C VAL A 82 6.23 12.08 -4.47
N VAL A 83 5.49 11.11 -3.94
CA VAL A 83 5.67 10.64 -2.57
C VAL A 83 6.49 9.37 -2.69
N SER A 84 7.73 9.41 -2.23
CA SER A 84 8.49 8.18 -2.02
C SER A 84 7.79 7.35 -0.95
N ASP A 85 7.77 6.04 -1.15
CA ASP A 85 7.30 5.12 -0.12
C ASP A 85 8.07 5.31 1.19
N SER A 86 7.46 4.90 2.31
CA SER A 86 8.17 4.90 3.58
C SER A 86 9.41 4.01 3.47
N SER A 87 10.51 4.40 4.11
CA SER A 87 11.76 3.61 4.09
C SER A 87 11.55 2.13 4.42
N THR A 88 10.62 1.82 5.34
CA THR A 88 10.23 0.44 5.68
C THR A 88 9.61 -0.33 4.51
N LYS A 89 8.76 0.32 3.70
CA LYS A 89 8.17 -0.28 2.51
C LYS A 89 9.23 -0.47 1.43
N VAL A 90 10.12 0.51 1.26
CA VAL A 90 11.22 0.41 0.30
C VAL A 90 12.12 -0.78 0.65
N ALA A 91 12.57 -0.88 1.89
CA ALA A 91 13.41 -1.99 2.35
C ALA A 91 12.70 -3.35 2.25
N ALA A 92 11.42 -3.43 2.61
CA ALA A 92 10.64 -4.65 2.45
C ALA A 92 10.49 -5.04 0.96
N CYS A 93 10.22 -4.08 0.08
CA CYS A 93 10.15 -4.32 -1.35
C CYS A 93 11.50 -4.74 -1.94
N GLU A 94 12.60 -4.16 -1.50
CA GLU A 94 13.96 -4.55 -1.91
C GLU A 94 14.29 -5.98 -1.47
N LYS A 95 14.05 -6.31 -0.19
CA LYS A 95 14.25 -7.66 0.33
C LYS A 95 13.40 -8.69 -0.42
N LEU A 96 12.13 -8.36 -0.71
CA LEU A 96 11.27 -9.25 -1.49
C LEU A 96 11.82 -9.44 -2.90
N LYS A 97 12.28 -8.38 -3.58
CA LYS A 97 12.89 -8.51 -4.91
C LYS A 97 14.11 -9.45 -4.90
N GLN A 98 15.00 -9.31 -3.90
CA GLN A 98 16.16 -10.19 -3.76
C GLN A 98 15.76 -11.66 -3.65
N LEU A 99 14.79 -11.99 -2.78
CA LEU A 99 14.31 -13.37 -2.63
C LEU A 99 13.71 -13.94 -3.93
N TYR A 100 13.03 -13.10 -4.71
CA TYR A 100 12.49 -13.51 -6.01
C TYR A 100 13.59 -13.75 -7.04
N ASP A 101 14.60 -12.88 -7.08
CA ASP A 101 15.73 -13.02 -8.00
C ASP A 101 16.52 -14.30 -7.69
N GLU A 102 16.76 -14.59 -6.40
CA GLU A 102 17.38 -15.85 -5.94
C GLU A 102 16.54 -17.08 -6.34
N ALA A 103 15.24 -17.07 -6.05
CA ALA A 103 14.34 -18.18 -6.41
C ALA A 103 14.22 -18.37 -7.94
N SER A 104 14.41 -17.30 -8.71
CA SER A 104 14.42 -17.34 -10.18
C SER A 104 15.68 -18.02 -10.73
N ALA A 105 16.83 -17.79 -10.11
CA ALA A 105 18.06 -18.49 -10.45
C ALA A 105 17.95 -20.01 -10.21
N GLU A 106 17.16 -20.41 -9.21
CA GLU A 106 16.92 -21.81 -8.85
C GLU A 106 15.76 -22.48 -9.62
N ASN A 107 15.11 -21.79 -10.58
CA ASN A 107 13.92 -22.24 -11.30
C ASN A 107 12.73 -22.67 -10.39
N SER A 108 12.65 -22.13 -9.16
CA SER A 108 11.67 -22.54 -8.14
C SER A 108 10.54 -21.51 -7.92
N THR A 109 10.49 -20.44 -8.73
CA THR A 109 9.54 -19.31 -8.56
C THR A 109 8.08 -19.75 -8.49
N ALA A 110 7.68 -20.74 -9.30
CA ALA A 110 6.30 -21.24 -9.30
C ALA A 110 5.86 -21.83 -7.95
N LYS A 111 6.78 -22.47 -7.21
CA LYS A 111 6.49 -23.03 -5.88
C LYS A 111 6.34 -21.90 -4.86
N PHE A 112 7.22 -20.90 -4.92
CA PHE A 112 7.17 -19.73 -4.05
C PHE A 112 5.88 -18.93 -4.26
N ASP A 113 5.51 -18.65 -5.51
CA ASP A 113 4.26 -17.96 -5.87
C ASP A 113 3.04 -18.69 -5.32
N SER A 114 2.99 -20.02 -5.49
CA SER A 114 1.89 -20.84 -4.98
C SER A 114 1.76 -20.76 -3.46
N TYR A 115 2.89 -20.68 -2.75
CA TYR A 115 2.93 -20.53 -1.30
C TYR A 115 2.42 -19.16 -0.85
N VAL A 116 2.91 -18.08 -1.48
CA VAL A 116 2.48 -16.71 -1.18
C VAL A 116 0.99 -16.54 -1.45
N LEU A 117 0.51 -16.99 -2.62
CA LEU A 117 -0.91 -16.94 -2.97
C LEU A 117 -1.79 -17.69 -1.97
N LYS A 118 -1.35 -18.87 -1.50
CA LYS A 118 -2.09 -19.64 -0.49
C LYS A 118 -2.19 -18.92 0.86
N LYS A 119 -1.17 -18.15 1.25
CA LYS A 119 -1.15 -17.37 2.50
C LYS A 119 -1.96 -16.07 2.40
N VAL A 120 -1.94 -15.41 1.25
CA VAL A 120 -2.57 -14.09 1.05
C VAL A 120 -4.05 -14.20 0.67
N LEU A 121 -4.45 -15.26 -0.07
CA LEU A 121 -5.83 -15.45 -0.47
C LEU A 121 -6.67 -16.04 0.68
N ASN A 122 -7.60 -15.25 1.21
CA ASN A 122 -8.64 -15.75 2.11
C ASN A 122 -9.64 -16.59 1.32
N LYS A 123 -9.48 -17.91 1.37
CA LYS A 123 -10.32 -18.89 0.66
C LYS A 123 -11.78 -18.78 1.06
N ASP A 124 -12.06 -18.54 2.33
CA ASP A 124 -13.41 -18.43 2.88
C ASP A 124 -14.20 -17.29 2.22
N VAL A 125 -13.55 -16.14 1.98
CA VAL A 125 -14.17 -14.99 1.30
C VAL A 125 -14.47 -15.32 -0.16
N ILE A 126 -13.57 -16.02 -0.84
CA ILE A 126 -13.75 -16.43 -2.24
C ILE A 126 -14.91 -17.42 -2.36
N GLU A 127 -15.02 -18.36 -1.43
CA GLU A 127 -16.10 -19.36 -1.39
C GLU A 127 -17.46 -18.73 -1.04
N GLN A 128 -17.50 -17.80 -0.09
CA GLN A 128 -18.71 -17.01 0.21
C GLN A 128 -19.17 -16.22 -1.02
N CYS A 129 -18.25 -15.56 -1.73
CA CYS A 129 -18.59 -14.84 -2.97
C CYS A 129 -19.13 -15.77 -4.07
N ARG A 130 -18.61 -17.00 -4.19
CA ARG A 130 -19.14 -18.02 -5.13
C ARG A 130 -20.56 -18.43 -4.77
N TYR A 131 -20.81 -18.69 -3.49
CA TYR A 131 -22.12 -19.10 -2.99
C TYR A 131 -23.19 -18.04 -3.29
N HIS A 132 -22.93 -16.77 -2.95
CA HIS A 132 -23.90 -15.70 -3.18
C HIS A 132 -24.20 -15.45 -4.66
N ARG A 133 -23.22 -15.61 -5.57
CA ARG A 133 -23.47 -15.51 -7.02
C ARG A 133 -24.32 -16.65 -7.59
N GLY A 134 -24.24 -17.86 -7.01
CA GLY A 134 -25.06 -19.01 -7.42
C GLY A 134 -26.53 -18.93 -6.99
N VAL A 135 -26.84 -18.14 -5.96
CA VAL A 135 -28.22 -17.97 -5.47
C VAL A 135 -29.02 -16.99 -6.34
N HIS A 136 -28.36 -16.04 -7.01
CA HIS A 136 -29.02 -15.04 -7.86
C HIS A 136 -29.40 -15.52 -9.27
N THR A 137 -28.97 -16.71 -9.73
CA THR A 137 -29.28 -17.20 -11.09
C THR A 137 -30.58 -18.01 -11.20
N LYS A 138 -31.35 -18.20 -10.11
CA LYS A 138 -32.69 -18.80 -10.17
C LYS A 138 -33.75 -17.79 -10.63
N VAL A 139 -33.62 -17.22 -11.83
CA VAL A 139 -34.65 -16.37 -12.44
C VAL A 139 -35.61 -17.22 -13.26
N ARG A 140 -36.82 -17.41 -12.69
CA ARG A 140 -38.11 -17.81 -13.28
C ARG A 140 -38.12 -18.16 -14.78
N VAL A 141 -38.22 -19.45 -15.08
CA VAL A 141 -38.84 -19.94 -16.33
C VAL A 141 -40.34 -19.63 -16.24
N ARG A 142 -40.81 -18.61 -16.98
CA ARG A 142 -42.24 -18.40 -17.23
C ARG A 142 -42.71 -19.44 -18.24
N LYS A 143 -43.52 -20.41 -17.79
CA LYS A 143 -44.29 -21.29 -18.69
C LYS A 143 -45.28 -20.42 -19.49
N ARG A 144 -45.26 -20.57 -20.81
CA ARG A 144 -46.30 -20.11 -21.73
C ARG A 144 -47.45 -21.10 -21.73
#